data_AF-M4BT87-F1
#
_entry.id   AF-M4BT87-F1
#
_cell.length_a   1.000
_cell.length_b   1.000
_cell.length_c   1.000
_cell.angle_alpha   90.00
_cell.angle_beta   90.00
_cell.angle_gamma   90.00
#
_symmetry.space_group_name_H-M   'P 1'
#
loop_
_entity.id
_entity.type
_entity.pdbx_description
1 polymer ?
#
loop_
_entity_poly.entity_id
_entity_poly.type
_entity_poly.pdbx_seq_one_letter_code
_entity_poly.pdbx_strand_id
1 'polypeptide(L)'
;MLNDENAALLSLVPDCIDDANVKVGGMCKILKNAANPDHFTKKAVECPLAFNSALALTMVDGGSAIDEVAQLHAINRVLCATNPTEDTTFNTKWKKLMGTAVPSKRGEMFTMCAKWWTNSPAIEELSRASKALGMSKLMLMSIAPVIFSNDYWIQYITGQPVEWIPAHHTRLFHPNTLLRLLRSGLGAHCMTQWREVQWQGHLLDTLEALQTLDGFYPEDSSVLQLRAADGGVAILAGPLATRC
;
A
#
# COMPACT_ATOMS: atom_id res chain seq x y z
N MET A 1 -22.18 47.83 13.46
CA MET A 1 -21.53 47.12 12.34
C MET A 1 -20.51 46.16 12.91
N LEU A 2 -20.92 44.92 13.15
CA LEU A 2 -20.04 43.79 13.39
C LEU A 2 -20.27 42.85 12.20
N ASN A 3 -19.47 43.01 11.15
CA ASN A 3 -19.39 42.04 10.08
C ASN A 3 -18.47 40.92 10.57
N ASP A 4 -19.06 39.91 11.22
CA ASP A 4 -18.41 38.64 11.54
C ASP A 4 -19.14 37.52 10.77
N GLU A 5 -19.14 37.61 9.44
CA GLU A 5 -19.40 36.46 8.59
C GLU A 5 -18.11 35.64 8.45
N ASN A 6 -17.69 35.01 9.56
CA ASN A 6 -16.86 33.82 9.48
C ASN A 6 -17.73 32.66 8.97
N ALA A 7 -18.14 32.75 7.70
CA ALA A 7 -18.64 31.65 6.88
C ALA A 7 -17.47 30.71 6.56
N ALA A 8 -16.79 30.22 7.59
CA ALA A 8 -15.72 29.25 7.50
C ALA A 8 -16.31 27.92 7.04
N LEU A 9 -16.36 27.74 5.72
CA LEU A 9 -16.19 26.48 4.99
C LEU A 9 -16.78 25.22 5.68
N LEU A 10 -18.08 25.22 5.94
CA LEU A 10 -18.81 23.97 6.16
C LEU A 10 -19.09 23.37 4.80
N SER A 11 -18.12 22.67 4.21
CA SER A 11 -18.39 21.81 3.06
C SER A 11 -19.41 20.76 3.50
N LEU A 12 -20.59 20.73 2.87
CA LEU A 12 -21.58 19.70 3.18
C LEU A 12 -21.12 18.37 2.56
N VAL A 13 -21.60 17.25 3.11
CA VAL A 13 -21.28 15.90 2.58
C VAL A 13 -21.58 15.77 1.07
N PRO A 14 -22.69 16.31 0.53
CA PRO A 14 -22.93 16.33 -0.91
C PRO A 14 -21.83 17.06 -1.70
N ASP A 15 -21.35 18.21 -1.23
CA ASP A 15 -20.29 18.98 -1.91
C ASP A 15 -19.00 18.17 -2.01
N CYS A 16 -18.64 17.44 -0.94
CA CYS A 16 -17.48 16.56 -0.94
C CYS A 16 -17.61 15.37 -1.92
N ILE A 17 -18.82 14.85 -2.11
CA ILE A 17 -19.10 13.77 -3.05
C ILE A 17 -18.99 14.26 -4.49
N ASP A 18 -19.57 15.43 -4.80
CA ASP A 18 -19.51 16.02 -6.14
C ASP A 18 -18.07 16.37 -6.53
N ASP A 19 -17.30 16.97 -5.61
CA ASP A 19 -15.88 17.25 -5.80
C ASP A 19 -15.05 15.98 -6.03
N ALA A 20 -15.39 14.88 -5.34
CA ALA A 20 -14.74 13.59 -5.54
C ALA A 20 -15.09 13.00 -6.90
N ASN A 21 -16.36 13.04 -7.30
CA ASN A 21 -16.87 12.49 -8.56
C ASN A 21 -16.12 13.04 -9.78
N VAL A 22 -15.87 14.35 -9.81
CA VAL A 22 -15.09 15.01 -10.89
C VAL A 22 -13.66 14.46 -10.99
N LYS A 23 -13.09 13.97 -9.88
CA LYS A 23 -11.71 13.46 -9.81
C LYS A 23 -11.60 11.95 -10.08
N VAL A 24 -12.68 11.18 -9.95
CA VAL A 24 -12.68 9.70 -10.08
C VAL A 24 -12.06 9.25 -11.40
N GLY A 25 -12.45 9.85 -12.53
CA GLY A 25 -11.90 9.47 -13.84
C GLY A 25 -10.39 9.66 -13.95
N GLY A 26 -9.84 10.68 -13.29
CA GLY A 26 -8.39 10.89 -13.18
C GLY A 26 -7.72 9.83 -12.31
N MET A 27 -8.35 9.44 -11.20
CA MET A 27 -7.85 8.38 -10.31
C MET A 27 -7.85 7.01 -11.01
N CYS A 28 -8.89 6.67 -11.78
CA CYS A 28 -8.92 5.44 -12.59
C CYS A 28 -7.75 5.40 -13.60
N LYS A 29 -7.44 6.51 -14.26
CA LYS A 29 -6.29 6.59 -15.19
C LYS A 29 -4.96 6.37 -14.45
N ILE A 30 -4.83 6.88 -13.24
CA ILE A 30 -3.63 6.66 -12.41
C ILE A 30 -3.51 5.18 -12.04
N LEU A 31 -4.58 4.56 -11.53
CA LEU A 31 -4.59 3.13 -11.16
C LEU A 31 -4.28 2.21 -12.35
N LYS A 32 -4.74 2.56 -13.56
CA LYS A 32 -4.49 1.76 -14.78
C LYS A 32 -3.09 1.98 -15.37
N ASN A 33 -2.55 3.21 -15.34
CA ASN A 33 -1.40 3.56 -16.17
C ASN A 33 -0.14 3.99 -15.42
N ALA A 34 -0.23 4.43 -14.16
CA ALA A 34 0.94 4.97 -13.47
C ALA A 34 1.96 3.86 -13.16
N ALA A 35 3.20 4.04 -13.62
CA ALA A 35 4.31 3.13 -13.30
C ALA A 35 5.06 3.50 -12.01
N ASN A 36 4.81 4.70 -11.47
CA ASN A 36 5.39 5.13 -10.19
C ASN A 36 4.35 5.00 -9.05
N PRO A 37 4.58 4.10 -8.06
CA PRO A 37 3.67 3.87 -6.93
C PRO A 37 3.54 5.04 -5.95
N ASP A 38 4.45 6.03 -6.00
CA ASP A 38 4.33 7.28 -5.24
C ASP A 38 3.01 7.99 -5.57
N HIS A 39 2.52 7.88 -6.81
CA HIS A 39 1.25 8.47 -7.23
C HIS A 39 0.04 7.86 -6.50
N PHE A 40 0.01 6.55 -6.25
CA PHE A 40 -1.11 5.91 -5.55
C PHE A 40 -1.20 6.42 -4.12
N THR A 41 -0.06 6.38 -3.44
CA THR A 41 0.07 6.77 -2.05
C THR A 41 -0.29 8.24 -1.85
N LYS A 42 0.23 9.11 -2.72
CA LYS A 42 -0.07 10.55 -2.71
C LYS A 42 -1.57 10.80 -2.94
N LYS A 43 -2.19 10.13 -3.91
CA LYS A 43 -3.60 10.33 -4.23
C LYS A 43 -4.56 9.72 -3.22
N ALA A 44 -4.20 8.63 -2.57
CA ALA A 44 -4.96 8.08 -1.45
C ALA A 44 -5.07 9.09 -0.29
N VAL A 45 -4.04 9.92 -0.08
CA VAL A 45 -4.04 10.98 0.95
C VAL A 45 -4.71 12.27 0.46
N GLU A 46 -4.38 12.73 -0.75
CA GLU A 46 -4.89 14.02 -1.28
C GLU A 46 -6.38 13.97 -1.65
N CYS A 47 -6.88 12.82 -2.10
CA CYS A 47 -8.23 12.67 -2.63
C CYS A 47 -8.83 11.31 -2.18
N PRO A 48 -8.95 11.04 -0.86
CA PRO A 48 -9.30 9.72 -0.35
C PRO A 48 -10.61 9.19 -0.92
N LEU A 49 -11.67 10.01 -0.95
CA LEU A 49 -12.97 9.58 -1.48
C LEU A 49 -12.92 9.21 -2.97
N ALA A 50 -12.32 10.07 -3.80
CA ALA A 50 -12.19 9.81 -5.23
C ALA A 50 -11.30 8.58 -5.52
N PHE A 51 -10.24 8.40 -4.72
CA PHE A 51 -9.35 7.24 -4.83
C PHE A 51 -10.06 5.95 -4.43
N ASN A 52 -10.85 5.97 -3.34
CA ASN A 52 -11.64 4.84 -2.90
C ASN A 52 -12.67 4.41 -3.97
N SER A 53 -13.40 5.37 -4.53
CA SER A 53 -14.35 5.10 -5.62
C SER A 53 -13.67 4.52 -6.86
N ALA A 54 -12.49 5.05 -7.22
CA ALA A 54 -11.73 4.51 -8.35
C ALA A 54 -11.21 3.10 -8.11
N LEU A 55 -10.81 2.76 -6.88
CA LEU A 55 -10.46 1.40 -6.49
C LEU A 55 -11.65 0.46 -6.63
N ALA A 56 -12.81 0.82 -6.06
CA ALA A 56 -14.02 0.02 -6.15
C ALA A 56 -14.46 -0.21 -7.60
N LEU A 57 -14.45 0.82 -8.45
CA LEU A 57 -14.75 0.68 -9.88
C LEU A 57 -13.75 -0.23 -10.60
N THR A 58 -12.47 -0.14 -10.27
CA THR A 58 -11.42 -0.98 -10.88
C THR A 58 -11.54 -2.45 -10.45
N MET A 59 -12.02 -2.70 -9.23
CA MET A 59 -12.32 -4.06 -8.74
C MET A 59 -13.50 -4.68 -9.50
N VAL A 60 -14.56 -3.91 -9.75
CA VAL A 60 -15.73 -4.34 -10.54
C VAL A 60 -15.37 -4.59 -12.01
N ASP A 61 -14.42 -3.83 -12.57
CA ASP A 61 -13.93 -3.95 -13.96
C ASP A 61 -12.96 -5.14 -14.18
N GLY A 62 -13.07 -6.19 -13.36
CA GLY A 62 -12.31 -7.44 -13.49
C GLY A 62 -10.96 -7.47 -12.77
N GLY A 63 -10.59 -6.43 -12.02
CA GLY A 63 -9.51 -6.49 -11.02
C GLY A 63 -8.07 -6.59 -11.51
N SER A 64 -7.81 -6.78 -12.81
CA SER A 64 -6.44 -6.95 -13.34
C SER A 64 -5.51 -5.77 -13.00
N ALA A 65 -6.00 -4.54 -13.08
CA ALA A 65 -5.25 -3.36 -12.68
C ALA A 65 -4.99 -3.30 -11.16
N ILE A 66 -5.83 -3.93 -10.33
CA ILE A 66 -5.60 -4.04 -8.88
C ILE A 66 -4.41 -4.97 -8.60
N ASP A 67 -4.33 -6.10 -9.32
CA ASP A 67 -3.20 -7.02 -9.21
C ASP A 67 -1.88 -6.34 -9.59
N GLU A 68 -1.87 -5.56 -10.67
CA GLU A 68 -0.71 -4.76 -11.06
C GLU A 68 -0.35 -3.69 -10.03
N VAL A 69 -1.34 -3.00 -9.45
CA VAL A 69 -1.13 -2.00 -8.40
C VAL A 69 -0.53 -2.66 -7.16
N ALA A 70 -1.03 -3.82 -6.75
CA ALA A 70 -0.51 -4.58 -5.61
C ALA A 70 0.94 -5.04 -5.86
N GLN A 71 1.23 -5.54 -7.07
CA GLN A 71 2.59 -5.92 -7.48
C GLN A 71 3.54 -4.73 -7.45
N LEU A 72 3.14 -3.59 -8.02
CA LEU A 72 3.94 -2.37 -8.06
C LEU A 72 4.16 -1.78 -6.66
N HIS A 73 3.15 -1.83 -5.79
CA HIS A 73 3.27 -1.41 -4.41
C HIS A 73 4.18 -2.34 -3.60
N ALA A 74 4.15 -3.65 -3.85
CA ALA A 74 5.07 -4.60 -3.25
C ALA A 74 6.54 -4.33 -3.64
N ILE A 75 6.80 -4.01 -4.91
CA ILE A 75 8.13 -3.55 -5.36
C ILE A 75 8.57 -2.31 -4.57
N ASN A 76 7.70 -1.30 -4.43
CA ASN A 76 8.03 -0.11 -3.65
C ASN A 76 8.39 -0.44 -2.19
N ARG A 77 7.61 -1.33 -1.56
CA ARG A 77 7.85 -1.78 -0.19
C ARG A 77 9.23 -2.44 -0.06
N VAL A 78 9.62 -3.31 -1.00
CA VAL A 78 10.94 -3.94 -1.06
C VAL A 78 12.05 -2.90 -1.16
N LEU A 79 11.92 -1.93 -2.08
CA LEU A 79 12.93 -0.87 -2.25
C LEU A 79 13.06 0.01 -1.00
N CYS A 80 11.93 0.38 -0.38
CA CYS A 80 11.92 1.18 0.85
C CYS A 80 12.53 0.42 2.03
N ALA A 81 12.25 -0.88 2.16
CA ALA A 81 12.79 -1.70 3.22
C ALA A 81 14.29 -2.00 3.06
N THR A 82 14.81 -1.99 1.83
CA THR A 82 16.22 -2.23 1.55
C THR A 82 17.13 -1.14 2.13
N ASN A 83 16.66 0.11 2.14
CA ASN A 83 17.39 1.21 2.77
C ASN A 83 16.42 2.15 3.52
N PRO A 84 16.02 1.79 4.75
CA PRO A 84 15.02 2.54 5.48
C PRO A 84 15.53 3.90 5.99
N THR A 85 16.82 4.22 5.83
CA THR A 85 17.37 5.49 6.31
C THR A 85 17.04 6.68 5.40
N GLU A 86 16.69 6.42 4.13
CA GLU A 86 16.53 7.44 3.09
C GLU A 86 15.07 7.67 2.70
N ASP A 87 14.53 8.83 3.04
CA ASP A 87 13.26 9.33 2.50
C ASP A 87 13.49 9.91 1.09
N THR A 88 13.50 9.03 0.10
CA THR A 88 13.65 9.39 -1.32
C THR A 88 12.55 8.78 -2.18
N THR A 89 12.28 9.41 -3.34
CA THR A 89 11.26 8.96 -4.30
C THR A 89 11.51 7.53 -4.78
N PHE A 90 10.47 6.85 -5.27
CA PHE A 90 10.59 5.54 -5.89
C PHE A 90 11.66 5.50 -6.99
N ASN A 91 11.70 6.52 -7.84
CA ASN A 91 12.67 6.63 -8.93
C ASN A 91 14.12 6.70 -8.42
N THR A 92 14.35 7.47 -7.35
CA THR A 92 15.68 7.59 -6.72
C THR A 92 16.13 6.24 -6.14
N LYS A 93 15.23 5.57 -5.40
CA LYS A 93 15.51 4.24 -4.82
C LYS A 93 15.79 3.20 -5.90
N TRP A 94 14.97 3.17 -6.95
CA TRP A 94 15.17 2.28 -8.08
C TRP A 94 16.52 2.52 -8.74
N LYS A 95 16.86 3.77 -9.09
CA LYS A 95 18.15 4.08 -9.72
C LYS A 95 19.33 3.65 -8.88
N LYS A 96 19.24 3.85 -7.56
CA LYS A 96 20.29 3.46 -6.61
C LYS A 96 20.46 1.94 -6.50
N LEU A 97 19.36 1.20 -6.43
CA LEU A 97 19.39 -0.25 -6.17
C LEU A 97 19.51 -1.10 -7.44
N MET A 98 18.90 -0.63 -8.54
CA MET A 98 18.84 -1.34 -9.83
C MET A 98 19.86 -0.84 -10.84
N GLY A 99 20.52 0.30 -10.58
CA GLY A 99 21.51 0.90 -11.48
C GLY A 99 20.94 1.48 -12.78
N THR A 100 19.62 1.47 -12.97
CA THR A 100 18.93 1.86 -14.20
C THR A 100 17.83 2.89 -13.93
N ALA A 101 17.28 3.52 -14.96
CA ALA A 101 16.05 4.30 -14.81
C ALA A 101 14.85 3.37 -14.60
N VAL A 102 13.82 3.85 -13.92
CA VAL A 102 12.55 3.13 -13.78
C VAL A 102 11.93 2.95 -15.17
N PRO A 103 11.53 1.72 -15.57
CA PRO A 103 10.79 1.50 -16.81
C PRO A 103 9.48 2.30 -16.84
N SER A 104 9.16 2.90 -17.98
CA SER A 104 7.92 3.68 -18.14
C SER A 104 6.66 2.81 -18.20
N LYS A 105 6.81 1.51 -18.48
CA LYS A 105 5.74 0.51 -18.52
C LYS A 105 5.86 -0.48 -17.38
N ARG A 106 4.73 -0.79 -16.73
CA ARG A 106 4.66 -1.78 -15.63
C ARG A 106 5.14 -3.16 -16.03
N GLY A 107 4.74 -3.65 -17.21
CA GLY A 107 5.12 -4.99 -17.67
C GLY A 107 6.64 -5.19 -17.79
N GLU A 108 7.38 -4.16 -18.24
CA GLU A 108 8.84 -4.19 -18.30
C GLU A 108 9.44 -4.27 -16.90
N MET A 109 8.92 -3.47 -15.96
CA MET A 109 9.32 -3.49 -14.56
C MET A 109 9.06 -4.84 -13.89
N PHE A 110 7.89 -5.43 -14.12
CA PHE A 110 7.52 -6.74 -13.57
C PHE A 110 8.40 -7.84 -14.14
N THR A 111 8.73 -7.77 -15.42
CA THR A 111 9.67 -8.71 -16.06
C THR A 111 11.05 -8.61 -15.42
N MET A 112 11.56 -7.40 -15.18
CA MET A 112 12.84 -7.19 -14.50
C MET A 112 12.85 -7.75 -13.07
N CYS A 113 11.73 -7.62 -12.35
CA CYS A 113 11.60 -8.07 -10.97
C CYS A 113 11.09 -9.52 -10.84
N ALA A 114 10.85 -10.24 -11.94
CA ALA A 114 10.15 -11.54 -11.91
C ALA A 114 10.86 -12.56 -11.01
N LYS A 115 12.20 -12.60 -11.10
CA LYS A 115 13.06 -13.49 -10.31
C LYS A 115 13.07 -13.18 -8.81
N TRP A 116 12.50 -12.06 -8.37
CA TRP A 116 12.43 -11.77 -6.95
C TRP A 116 11.44 -12.68 -6.24
N TRP A 117 10.37 -13.13 -6.90
CA TRP A 117 9.21 -13.64 -6.16
C TRP A 117 9.21 -15.15 -5.94
N THR A 118 10.12 -15.90 -6.57
CA THR A 118 10.04 -17.37 -6.68
C THR A 118 11.33 -18.07 -6.23
N ASN A 119 12.09 -17.46 -5.33
CA ASN A 119 13.40 -17.99 -4.92
C ASN A 119 13.30 -19.07 -3.83
N SER A 120 12.23 -19.07 -3.02
CA SER A 120 11.97 -20.07 -1.99
C SER A 120 10.51 -20.00 -1.51
N PRO A 121 9.98 -21.05 -0.86
CA PRO A 121 8.63 -21.03 -0.29
C PRO A 121 8.39 -19.86 0.68
N ALA A 122 9.39 -19.48 1.47
CA ALA A 122 9.28 -18.35 2.41
C ALA A 122 9.13 -17.01 1.68
N ILE A 123 9.88 -16.82 0.59
CA ILE A 123 9.78 -15.62 -0.25
C ILE A 123 8.44 -15.58 -0.98
N GLU A 124 7.95 -16.71 -1.48
CA GLU A 124 6.66 -16.82 -2.13
C GLU A 124 5.52 -16.44 -1.18
N GLU A 125 5.56 -16.95 0.05
CA GLU A 125 4.57 -16.63 1.09
C GLU A 125 4.61 -15.15 1.48
N LEU A 126 5.80 -14.60 1.78
CA LEU A 126 5.93 -13.19 2.13
C LEU A 126 5.59 -12.27 0.97
N SER A 127 5.84 -12.70 -0.28
CA SER A 127 5.46 -11.98 -1.50
C SER A 127 3.95 -11.92 -1.63
N ARG A 128 3.27 -13.07 -1.49
CA ARG A 128 1.80 -13.17 -1.48
C ARG A 128 1.20 -12.27 -0.41
N ALA A 129 1.68 -12.38 0.83
CA ALA A 129 1.21 -11.59 1.95
C ALA A 129 1.49 -10.10 1.78
N SER A 130 2.69 -9.72 1.33
CA SER A 130 3.08 -8.31 1.15
C SER A 130 2.25 -7.60 0.09
N LYS A 131 1.88 -8.28 -1.00
CA LYS A 131 1.00 -7.72 -2.04
C LYS A 131 -0.40 -7.45 -1.48
N ALA A 132 -1.00 -8.44 -0.83
CA ALA A 132 -2.33 -8.33 -0.26
C ALA A 132 -2.39 -7.30 0.88
N LEU A 133 -1.49 -7.40 1.87
CA LEU A 133 -1.42 -6.44 2.97
C LEU A 133 -1.10 -5.03 2.48
N GLY A 134 -0.21 -4.89 1.49
CA GLY A 134 0.08 -3.62 0.83
C GLY A 134 -1.16 -3.00 0.17
N MET A 135 -1.97 -3.82 -0.51
CA MET A 135 -3.23 -3.38 -1.11
C MET A 135 -4.26 -2.98 -0.03
N SER A 136 -4.36 -3.76 1.05
CA SER A 136 -5.22 -3.43 2.20
C SER A 136 -4.85 -2.09 2.83
N LYS A 137 -3.55 -1.77 2.91
CA LYS A 137 -3.07 -0.47 3.38
C LYS A 137 -3.54 0.66 2.46
N LEU A 138 -3.38 0.52 1.15
CA LEU A 138 -3.79 1.55 0.19
C LEU A 138 -5.29 1.85 0.28
N MET A 139 -6.11 0.81 0.44
CA MET A 139 -7.55 0.96 0.67
C MET A 139 -7.85 1.62 2.01
N LEU A 140 -7.15 1.21 3.07
CA LEU A 140 -7.34 1.79 4.39
C LEU A 140 -6.96 3.28 4.43
N MET A 141 -5.94 3.69 3.67
CA MET A 141 -5.55 5.10 3.51
C MET A 141 -6.67 5.95 2.90
N SER A 142 -7.52 5.37 2.04
CA SER A 142 -8.66 6.08 1.45
C SER A 142 -9.96 5.98 2.27
N ILE A 143 -10.12 4.91 3.05
CA ILE A 143 -11.31 4.70 3.91
C ILE A 143 -11.18 5.45 5.24
N ALA A 144 -10.01 5.35 5.87
CA ALA A 144 -9.74 5.89 7.19
C ALA A 144 -8.40 6.67 7.22
N PRO A 145 -8.25 7.74 6.42
CA PRO A 145 -6.98 8.48 6.33
C PRO A 145 -6.47 8.99 7.69
N VAL A 146 -7.39 9.29 8.62
CA VAL A 146 -7.06 9.83 9.95
C VAL A 146 -6.15 8.90 10.76
N ILE A 147 -6.25 7.57 10.62
CA ILE A 147 -5.42 6.65 11.42
C ILE A 147 -3.94 6.72 11.02
N PHE A 148 -3.64 7.24 9.82
CA PHE A 148 -2.28 7.43 9.31
C PHE A 148 -1.67 8.76 9.75
N SER A 149 -2.45 9.66 10.35
CA SER A 149 -1.96 10.95 10.86
C SER A 149 -1.20 10.83 12.17
N ASN A 150 -1.48 9.79 12.97
CA ASN A 150 -0.89 9.60 14.28
C ASN A 150 -0.85 8.11 14.69
N ASP A 151 0.34 7.65 15.08
CA ASP A 151 0.64 6.32 15.60
C ASP A 151 -0.33 5.89 16.72
N TYR A 152 -0.79 6.83 17.56
CA TYR A 152 -1.72 6.54 18.66
C TYR A 152 -3.04 5.90 18.19
N TRP A 153 -3.55 6.25 17.01
CA TRP A 153 -4.75 5.62 16.48
C TRP A 153 -4.53 4.14 16.20
N ILE A 154 -3.38 3.81 15.60
CA ILE A 154 -3.05 2.42 15.28
C ILE A 154 -2.71 1.64 16.55
N GLN A 155 -2.03 2.26 17.53
CA GLN A 155 -1.82 1.66 18.85
C GLN A 155 -3.15 1.39 19.55
N TYR A 156 -4.11 2.31 19.49
CA TYR A 156 -5.45 2.12 20.07
C TYR A 156 -6.19 0.95 19.41
N ILE A 157 -6.14 0.85 18.07
CA ILE A 157 -6.83 -0.21 17.31
C ILE A 157 -6.17 -1.59 17.52
N THR A 158 -4.84 -1.62 17.59
CA THR A 158 -4.07 -2.88 17.56
C THR A 158 -3.54 -3.32 18.93
N GLY A 159 -3.56 -2.43 19.92
CA GLY A 159 -2.99 -2.63 21.25
C GLY A 159 -1.46 -2.75 21.28
N GLN A 160 -0.75 -2.30 20.24
CA GLN A 160 0.68 -2.53 20.07
C GLN A 160 1.42 -1.33 19.50
N PRO A 161 2.72 -1.16 19.81
CA PRO A 161 3.58 -0.19 19.14
C PRO A 161 3.56 -0.38 17.62
N VAL A 162 3.77 0.72 16.90
CA VAL A 162 3.67 0.71 15.45
C VAL A 162 5.04 0.72 14.81
N GLU A 163 5.25 -0.22 13.89
CA GLU A 163 6.52 -0.38 13.18
C GLU A 163 6.39 0.11 11.74
N TRP A 164 7.36 0.91 11.32
CA TRP A 164 7.32 1.64 10.06
C TRP A 164 8.52 1.29 9.17
N ILE A 165 8.24 1.10 7.88
CA ILE A 165 9.23 1.20 6.81
C ILE A 165 9.19 2.65 6.29
N PRO A 166 10.28 3.42 6.41
CA PRO A 166 10.35 4.78 5.90
C PRO A 166 10.18 4.82 4.38
N ALA A 167 9.33 5.73 3.89
CA ALA A 167 9.07 5.89 2.46
C ALA A 167 8.66 7.33 2.14
N HIS A 168 8.70 7.66 0.84
CA HIS A 168 8.34 8.99 0.36
C HIS A 168 6.83 9.20 0.40
N HIS A 169 6.41 10.43 0.73
CA HIS A 169 5.03 10.86 0.94
C HIS A 169 4.26 10.22 2.12
N THR A 170 4.55 8.97 2.50
CA THR A 170 3.92 8.33 3.66
C THR A 170 4.81 7.27 4.29
N ARG A 171 4.54 6.91 5.55
CA ARG A 171 5.15 5.75 6.21
C ARG A 171 4.50 4.46 5.70
N LEU A 172 5.29 3.49 5.27
CA LEU A 172 4.80 2.14 4.96
C LEU A 172 4.80 1.32 6.25
N PHE A 173 3.79 0.47 6.44
CA PHE A 173 3.64 -0.25 7.71
C PHE A 173 4.33 -1.60 7.61
N HIS A 174 4.93 -2.05 8.72
CA HIS A 174 5.47 -3.41 8.83
C HIS A 174 4.37 -4.46 8.56
N PRO A 175 4.66 -5.62 7.94
CA PRO A 175 3.64 -6.63 7.66
C PRO A 175 2.84 -7.07 8.88
N ASN A 176 3.47 -7.23 10.05
CA ASN A 176 2.74 -7.57 11.27
C ASN A 176 1.83 -6.43 11.77
N THR A 177 2.21 -5.17 11.55
CA THR A 177 1.30 -4.02 11.82
C THR A 177 0.06 -4.09 10.93
N LEU A 178 0.25 -4.36 9.62
CA LEU A 178 -0.87 -4.50 8.67
C LEU A 178 -1.75 -5.70 9.01
N LEU A 179 -1.14 -6.82 9.42
CA LEU A 179 -1.86 -8.01 9.82
C LEU A 179 -2.73 -7.77 11.07
N ARG A 180 -2.22 -7.04 12.06
CA ARG A 180 -3.01 -6.61 13.23
C ARG A 180 -4.17 -5.70 12.84
N LEU A 181 -3.93 -4.74 11.94
CA LEU A 181 -5.00 -3.87 11.43
C LEU A 181 -6.08 -4.67 10.68
N LEU A 182 -5.69 -5.61 9.83
CA LEU A 182 -6.60 -6.49 9.09
C LEU A 182 -7.47 -7.35 10.02
N ARG A 183 -6.91 -7.81 11.14
CA ARG A 183 -7.60 -8.62 12.15
C ARG A 183 -8.37 -7.80 13.20
N SER A 184 -8.20 -6.49 13.21
CA SER A 184 -8.94 -5.60 14.11
C SER A 184 -10.40 -5.46 13.68
N GLY A 185 -11.23 -4.85 14.54
CA GLY A 185 -12.61 -4.51 14.18
C GLY A 185 -12.72 -3.60 12.95
N LEU A 186 -11.75 -2.70 12.75
CA LEU A 186 -11.68 -1.86 11.56
C LEU A 186 -11.38 -2.69 10.31
N GLY A 187 -10.42 -3.61 10.38
CA GLY A 187 -10.10 -4.52 9.29
C GLY A 187 -11.26 -5.43 8.92
N ALA A 188 -11.97 -5.97 9.92
CA ALA A 188 -13.18 -6.76 9.71
C ALA A 188 -14.28 -5.95 9.00
N HIS A 189 -14.49 -4.69 9.41
CA HIS A 189 -15.43 -3.81 8.74
C HIS A 189 -15.04 -3.54 7.27
N CYS A 190 -13.76 -3.26 7.00
CA CYS A 190 -13.26 -3.08 5.64
C CYS A 190 -13.44 -4.35 4.79
N MET A 191 -13.17 -5.54 5.33
CA MET A 191 -13.38 -6.80 4.60
C MET A 191 -14.84 -7.00 4.19
N THR A 192 -15.80 -6.66 5.07
CA THR A 192 -17.23 -6.70 4.71
C THR A 192 -17.53 -5.75 3.54
N GLN A 193 -17.06 -4.52 3.61
CA GLN A 193 -17.27 -3.53 2.55
C GLN A 193 -16.63 -3.96 1.22
N TRP A 194 -15.44 -4.56 1.26
CA TRP A 194 -14.77 -5.05 0.05
C TRP A 194 -15.50 -6.21 -0.63
N ARG A 195 -16.19 -7.07 0.14
CA ARG A 195 -17.07 -8.10 -0.42
C ARG A 195 -18.32 -7.51 -1.06
N GLU A 196 -18.89 -6.45 -0.48
CA GLU A 196 -20.09 -5.79 -1.00
C GLU A 196 -19.85 -5.18 -2.40
N VAL A 197 -18.66 -4.63 -2.64
CA VAL A 197 -18.27 -4.08 -3.95
C VAL A 197 -17.87 -5.15 -4.99
N GLN A 198 -18.21 -6.42 -4.75
CA GLN A 198 -17.97 -7.55 -5.66
C GLN A 198 -16.49 -7.68 -6.06
N TRP A 199 -15.55 -7.28 -5.20
CA TRP A 199 -14.15 -7.58 -5.45
C TRP A 199 -13.94 -9.09 -5.39
N GLN A 200 -13.28 -9.63 -6.41
CA GLN A 200 -12.97 -11.04 -6.53
C GLN A 200 -11.50 -11.22 -6.92
N GLY A 201 -10.93 -12.37 -6.57
CA GLY A 201 -9.59 -12.78 -6.97
C GLY A 201 -8.63 -13.02 -5.81
N HIS A 202 -7.43 -13.49 -6.18
CA HIS A 202 -6.45 -14.05 -5.25
C HIS A 202 -5.99 -13.11 -4.11
N LEU A 203 -6.05 -11.80 -4.32
CA LEU A 203 -5.71 -10.81 -3.30
C LEU A 203 -6.74 -10.80 -2.17
N LEU A 204 -8.04 -10.85 -2.49
CA LEU A 204 -9.09 -10.92 -1.48
C LEU A 204 -9.02 -12.26 -0.74
N ASP A 205 -8.89 -13.38 -1.46
CA ASP A 205 -8.74 -14.72 -0.87
C ASP A 205 -7.54 -14.77 0.08
N THR A 206 -6.44 -14.11 -0.31
CA THR A 206 -5.25 -13.97 0.54
C THR A 206 -5.54 -13.16 1.79
N LEU A 207 -6.26 -12.03 1.70
CA LEU A 207 -6.64 -11.24 2.87
C LEU A 207 -7.53 -12.03 3.83
N GLU A 208 -8.47 -12.83 3.31
CA GLU A 208 -9.32 -13.70 4.13
C GLU A 208 -8.49 -14.75 4.87
N ALA A 209 -7.57 -15.42 4.17
CA ALA A 209 -6.66 -16.38 4.78
C ALA A 209 -5.75 -15.72 5.84
N LEU A 210 -5.26 -14.51 5.59
CA LEU A 210 -4.44 -13.77 6.55
C LEU A 210 -5.23 -13.32 7.78
N GLN A 211 -6.53 -13.01 7.61
CA GLN A 211 -7.40 -12.62 8.72
C GLN A 211 -7.57 -13.76 9.73
N THR A 212 -7.51 -15.01 9.29
CA THR A 212 -7.64 -16.21 10.14
C THR A 212 -6.33 -16.92 10.45
N LEU A 213 -5.22 -16.51 9.84
CA LEU A 213 -3.90 -17.12 10.04
C LEU A 213 -3.49 -17.11 11.52
N ASP A 214 -3.00 -18.24 12.03
CA ASP A 214 -2.46 -18.32 13.38
C ASP A 214 -1.08 -17.65 13.47
N GLY A 215 -0.88 -16.85 14.54
CA GLY A 215 0.40 -16.18 14.80
C GLY A 215 0.71 -14.99 13.88
N PHE A 216 1.99 -14.65 13.83
CA PHE A 216 2.56 -13.50 13.10
C PHE A 216 3.84 -13.92 12.37
N TYR A 217 4.29 -13.11 11.40
CA TYR A 217 5.55 -13.38 10.73
C TYR A 217 6.74 -13.15 11.69
N PRO A 218 7.79 -13.98 11.65
CA PRO A 218 8.96 -13.83 12.52
C PRO A 218 9.65 -12.48 12.30
N GLU A 219 10.05 -11.79 13.37
CA GLU A 219 10.64 -10.44 13.30
C GLU A 219 11.93 -10.39 12.46
N ASP A 220 12.71 -11.47 12.47
CA ASP A 220 13.97 -11.62 11.75
C ASP A 220 13.80 -11.95 10.27
N SER A 221 12.58 -12.26 9.81
CA SER A 221 12.31 -12.64 8.43
C SER A 221 10.96 -12.14 7.91
N SER A 222 10.38 -11.10 8.49
CA SER A 222 9.04 -10.60 8.15
C SER A 222 9.05 -9.61 6.99
N VAL A 223 10.21 -9.08 6.59
CA VAL A 223 10.30 -8.00 5.59
C VAL A 223 11.13 -8.42 4.39
N LEU A 224 10.58 -8.21 3.20
CA LEU A 224 11.29 -8.43 1.94
C LEU A 224 12.20 -7.25 1.61
N GLN A 225 13.46 -7.54 1.28
CA GLN A 225 14.51 -6.55 0.98
C GLN A 225 15.41 -7.04 -0.15
N LEU A 226 16.14 -6.15 -0.79
CA LEU A 226 17.18 -6.50 -1.76
C LEU A 226 18.55 -6.56 -1.09
N ARG A 227 19.40 -7.45 -1.59
CA ARG A 227 20.84 -7.48 -1.30
C ARG A 227 21.61 -7.66 -2.59
N ALA A 228 22.83 -7.13 -2.62
CA ALA A 228 23.77 -7.41 -3.69
C ALA A 228 24.01 -8.92 -3.81
N ALA A 229 23.98 -9.43 -5.03
CA ALA A 229 24.27 -10.81 -5.38
C ALA A 229 25.12 -10.84 -6.65
N ASP A 230 25.77 -11.98 -6.93
CA ASP A 230 26.59 -12.12 -8.14
C ASP A 230 25.74 -11.89 -9.40
N GLY A 231 26.07 -10.83 -10.14
CA GLY A 231 25.33 -10.44 -11.35
C GLY A 231 24.11 -9.54 -11.12
N GLY A 232 23.87 -9.00 -9.91
CA GLY A 232 22.81 -8.01 -9.67
C GLY A 232 22.32 -7.91 -8.23
N VAL A 233 21.00 -8.00 -8.06
CA VAL A 233 20.34 -7.98 -6.75
C VAL A 233 19.47 -9.22 -6.58
N ALA A 234 19.45 -9.77 -5.36
CA ALA A 234 18.57 -10.85 -4.95
C ALA A 234 17.63 -10.35 -3.85
N ILE A 235 16.41 -10.90 -3.82
CA ILE A 235 15.51 -10.66 -2.69
C ILE A 235 15.92 -11.56 -1.52
N LEU A 236 15.70 -11.08 -0.30
CA LEU A 236 15.73 -11.88 0.91
C LEU A 236 14.58 -11.48 1.83
N ALA A 237 14.25 -12.38 2.75
CA ALA A 237 13.48 -12.08 3.94
C ALA A 237 14.45 -11.71 5.06
N GLY A 238 14.19 -10.62 5.76
CA GLY A 238 15.03 -10.12 6.84
C GLY A 238 14.25 -9.27 7.84
N PRO A 239 14.92 -8.82 8.92
CA PRO A 239 14.31 -7.91 9.88
C PRO A 239 14.11 -6.54 9.27
N LEU A 240 13.13 -5.79 9.78
CA LEU A 240 13.09 -4.36 9.52
C LEU A 240 14.36 -3.72 10.11
N ALA A 241 15.20 -3.14 9.26
CA ALA A 241 16.37 -2.41 9.76
C ALA A 241 15.89 -1.17 10.53
N THR A 242 15.86 -1.28 11.86
CA THR A 242 15.58 -0.18 12.77
C THR A 242 16.82 0.68 12.89
N ARG A 243 16.66 2.02 12.86
CA ARG A 243 17.76 2.94 13.19
C ARG A 243 18.30 2.57 14.57
N CYS A 244 19.59 2.23 14.65
CA CYS A 244 20.37 2.44 15.86
C CYS A 244 20.71 3.93 15.96
#